data_AF-A0A7K4GJW3-F1
#
_entry.id   AF-A0A7K4GJW3-F1
#
_cell.length_a   1.000
_cell.length_b   1.000
_cell.length_c   1.000
_cell.angle_alpha   90.00
_cell.angle_beta   90.00
_cell.angle_gamma   90.00
#
_symmetry.space_group_name_H-M   'P 1'
#
loop_
_entity.id
_entity.type
_entity.pdbx_description
1 polymer ?
#
loop_
_entity_poly.entity_id
_entity_poly.type
_entity_poly.pdbx_seq_one_letter_code
_entity_poly.pdbx_strand_id
1 'polypeptide(L)'
;MVNKKKIREEFDRIFESGNENAIKMMLEKFPWLLDEVSNKMEGAMGEQQQIIAALGVMEDELGGPVPLDEIVFSLRIDFNIRKTEDEVHNILRSTEELKLAKKDSNGWTLTVEGEKVCDNYLNKTLGEIEL
;
A
#
# COMPACT_ATOMS: atom_id res chain seq x y z
N MET A 1 -32.95 7.94 -13.65
CA MET A 1 -31.92 7.55 -12.66
C MET A 1 -30.60 7.37 -13.36
N VAL A 2 -29.56 8.04 -12.89
CA VAL A 2 -28.20 7.87 -13.41
C VAL A 2 -27.70 6.48 -13.01
N ASN A 3 -27.26 5.68 -13.98
CA ASN A 3 -26.82 4.31 -13.71
C ASN A 3 -25.37 4.33 -13.22
N LYS A 4 -25.18 4.39 -11.90
CA LYS A 4 -23.86 4.48 -11.23
C LYS A 4 -22.85 3.44 -11.73
N LYS A 5 -23.31 2.22 -12.05
CA LYS A 5 -22.45 1.14 -12.56
C LYS A 5 -21.77 1.50 -13.88
N LYS A 6 -22.52 2.08 -14.83
CA LYS A 6 -21.98 2.50 -16.13
C LYS A 6 -20.94 3.63 -15.99
N ILE A 7 -21.16 4.54 -15.05
CA ILE A 7 -20.23 5.65 -14.79
C ILE A 7 -18.91 5.14 -14.20
N ARG A 8 -18.95 4.14 -13.31
CA ARG A 8 -17.72 3.50 -12.83
C ARG A 8 -16.94 2.84 -13.96
N GLU A 9 -17.60 2.01 -14.75
CA GLU A 9 -16.94 1.30 -15.87
C GLU A 9 -16.31 2.28 -16.88
N GLU A 10 -16.93 3.44 -17.08
CA GLU A 10 -16.39 4.51 -17.92
C GLU A 10 -15.22 5.23 -17.25
N PHE A 11 -15.32 5.54 -15.95
CA PHE A 11 -14.24 6.14 -15.17
C PHE A 11 -13.01 5.24 -15.10
N ASP A 12 -13.17 3.94 -14.84
CA ASP A 12 -12.06 2.98 -14.75
C ASP A 12 -11.26 2.94 -16.06
N ARG A 13 -11.94 2.92 -17.21
CA ARG A 13 -11.28 2.98 -18.53
C ARG A 13 -10.53 4.29 -18.76
N ILE A 14 -11.11 5.41 -18.33
CA ILE A 14 -10.47 6.73 -18.44
C ILE A 14 -9.25 6.80 -17.53
N PHE A 15 -9.36 6.27 -16.31
CA PHE A 15 -8.29 6.24 -15.32
C PHE A 15 -7.13 5.34 -15.79
N GLU A 16 -7.42 4.13 -16.29
CA GLU A 16 -6.43 3.22 -16.89
C GLU A 16 -5.74 3.84 -18.13
N SER A 17 -6.43 4.69 -18.88
CA SER A 17 -5.86 5.39 -20.03
C SER A 17 -4.93 6.56 -19.67
N GLY A 18 -4.89 6.97 -18.39
CA GLY A 18 -4.06 8.08 -17.91
C GLY A 18 -4.48 9.47 -18.44
N ASN A 19 -5.71 9.62 -18.96
CA ASN A 19 -6.17 10.88 -19.52
C ASN A 19 -6.62 11.85 -18.43
N GLU A 20 -5.68 12.61 -17.88
CA GLU A 20 -5.88 13.54 -16.75
C GLU A 20 -7.03 14.53 -16.95
N ASN A 21 -7.22 15.05 -18.17
CA ASN A 21 -8.30 15.99 -18.46
C ASN A 21 -9.67 15.30 -18.35
N ALA A 22 -9.80 14.08 -18.90
CA ALA A 22 -11.02 13.30 -18.80
C ALA A 22 -11.30 12.83 -17.36
N ILE A 23 -10.25 12.48 -16.61
CA ILE A 23 -10.34 12.16 -15.16
C ILE A 23 -10.91 13.37 -14.41
N LYS A 24 -10.33 14.57 -14.59
CA LYS A 24 -10.84 15.81 -13.96
C LYS A 24 -12.29 16.08 -14.30
N MET A 25 -12.67 16.00 -15.57
CA MET A 25 -14.05 16.23 -15.99
C MET A 25 -15.03 15.23 -15.37
N MET A 26 -14.62 13.96 -15.22
CA MET A 26 -15.45 12.94 -14.58
C MET A 26 -15.60 13.17 -13.07
N LEU A 27 -14.52 13.55 -12.39
CA LEU A 27 -14.55 13.87 -10.95
C LEU A 27 -15.37 15.13 -10.65
N GLU A 28 -15.28 16.17 -11.50
CA GLU A 28 -16.13 17.37 -11.38
C GLU A 28 -17.62 17.05 -11.58
N LYS A 29 -17.94 16.20 -12.56
CA LYS A 29 -19.31 15.83 -12.89
C LYS A 29 -19.93 14.84 -11.89
N PHE A 30 -19.09 14.01 -11.28
CA PHE A 30 -19.50 12.98 -10.32
C PHE A 30 -18.56 12.99 -9.10
N PRO A 31 -18.71 13.97 -8.18
CA PRO A 31 -17.82 14.11 -7.02
C PRO A 31 -17.70 12.86 -6.14
N TRP A 32 -18.75 12.04 -6.07
CA TRP A 32 -18.75 10.76 -5.34
C TRP A 32 -17.76 9.72 -5.90
N LEU A 33 -17.28 9.88 -7.14
CA LEU A 33 -16.18 9.07 -7.67
C LEU A 33 -14.88 9.37 -6.94
N LEU A 34 -14.67 10.61 -6.52
CA LEU A 34 -13.50 10.98 -5.73
C LEU A 34 -13.50 10.24 -4.41
N ASP A 35 -14.64 10.21 -3.70
CA ASP A 35 -14.76 9.48 -2.43
C ASP A 35 -14.51 7.98 -2.63
N GLU A 36 -15.04 7.37 -3.68
CA GLU A 36 -14.85 5.94 -3.94
C GLU A 36 -13.42 5.57 -4.36
N VAL A 37 -12.80 6.40 -5.19
CA VAL A 37 -11.41 6.21 -5.62
C VAL A 37 -10.46 6.50 -4.47
N SER A 38 -10.71 7.55 -3.68
CA SER A 38 -9.93 7.87 -2.48
C SER A 38 -10.00 6.71 -1.48
N ASN A 39 -11.18 6.18 -1.20
CA ASN A 39 -11.32 5.02 -0.30
C ASN A 39 -10.59 3.77 -0.83
N LYS A 40 -10.61 3.54 -2.14
CA LYS A 40 -9.88 2.41 -2.77
C LYS A 40 -8.38 2.63 -2.74
N MET A 41 -7.91 3.85 -2.97
CA MET A 41 -6.50 4.25 -2.88
C MET A 41 -6.00 4.22 -1.44
N GLU A 42 -6.79 4.66 -0.47
CA GLU A 42 -6.50 4.56 0.96
C GLU A 42 -6.38 3.10 1.41
N GLY A 43 -7.25 2.22 0.91
CA GLY A 43 -7.12 0.77 1.15
C GLY A 43 -5.82 0.20 0.60
N ALA A 44 -5.50 0.47 -0.67
CA ALA A 44 -4.27 -0.03 -1.30
C ALA A 44 -2.98 0.58 -0.69
N MET A 45 -2.99 1.89 -0.37
CA MET A 45 -1.90 2.56 0.32
C MET A 45 -1.76 2.05 1.75
N GLY A 46 -2.86 1.73 2.43
CA GLY A 46 -2.85 1.11 3.75
C GLY A 46 -2.22 -0.28 3.75
N GLU A 47 -2.57 -1.12 2.77
CA GLU A 47 -1.97 -2.45 2.63
C GLU A 47 -0.46 -2.39 2.32
N GLN A 48 -0.06 -1.42 1.49
CA GLN A 48 1.36 -1.20 1.21
C GLN A 48 2.11 -0.70 2.45
N GLN A 49 1.54 0.24 3.20
CA GLN A 49 2.13 0.74 4.45
C GLN A 49 2.25 -0.35 5.52
N GLN A 50 1.26 -1.24 5.63
CA GLN A 50 1.30 -2.40 6.54
C GLN A 50 2.49 -3.32 6.22
N ILE A 51 2.71 -3.61 4.94
CA ILE A 51 3.83 -4.47 4.51
C ILE A 51 5.17 -3.77 4.70
N ILE A 52 5.25 -2.48 4.40
CA ILE A 52 6.45 -1.67 4.68
C ILE A 52 6.76 -1.67 6.18
N ALA A 53 5.75 -1.56 7.04
CA ALA A 53 5.93 -1.57 8.48
C ALA A 53 6.41 -2.93 9.00
N ALA A 54 5.81 -4.03 8.55
CA ALA A 54 6.26 -5.37 8.90
C ALA A 54 7.68 -5.67 8.41
N LEU A 55 8.02 -5.22 7.20
CA LEU A 55 9.39 -5.30 6.69
C LEU A 55 10.36 -4.51 7.58
N GLY A 56 10.03 -3.27 7.94
CA GLY A 56 10.89 -2.43 8.78
C GLY A 56 11.14 -3.00 10.17
N VAL A 57 10.10 -3.52 10.84
CA VAL A 57 10.24 -4.19 12.15
C VAL A 57 11.21 -5.37 12.05
N MET A 58 11.03 -6.23 11.05
CA MET A 58 11.90 -7.39 10.89
C MET A 58 13.32 -7.03 10.44
N GLU A 59 13.49 -5.96 9.64
CA GLU A 59 14.80 -5.49 9.21
C GLU A 59 15.62 -4.98 10.41
N ASP A 60 14.99 -4.27 11.34
CA ASP A 60 15.62 -3.82 12.59
C ASP A 60 15.97 -5.00 13.51
N GLU A 61 15.10 -6.02 13.60
CA GLU A 61 15.34 -7.20 14.44
C GLU A 61 16.45 -8.11 13.89
N LEU A 62 16.47 -8.32 12.57
CA LEU A 62 17.43 -9.21 11.91
C LEU A 62 18.76 -8.49 11.58
N GLY A 63 18.76 -7.15 11.49
CA GLY A 63 19.91 -6.35 11.11
C GLY A 63 20.35 -6.54 9.65
N GLY A 64 19.42 -6.90 8.76
CA GLY A 64 19.71 -7.21 7.37
C GLY A 64 18.49 -7.60 6.54
N PRO A 65 18.67 -8.07 5.29
CA PRO A 65 17.57 -8.39 4.39
C PRO A 65 16.60 -9.43 4.95
N VAL A 66 15.32 -9.13 4.85
CA VAL A 66 14.23 -9.91 5.44
C VAL A 66 13.62 -10.88 4.42
N PRO A 67 13.62 -12.19 4.71
CA PRO A 67 12.90 -13.19 3.91
C PRO A 67 11.39 -12.94 3.84
N LEU A 68 10.74 -13.40 2.77
CA LEU A 68 9.30 -13.19 2.57
C LEU A 68 8.45 -13.82 3.68
N ASP A 69 8.83 -15.01 4.15
CA ASP A 69 8.17 -15.75 5.22
C ASP A 69 8.25 -15.03 6.56
N GLU A 70 9.36 -14.35 6.85
CA GLU A 70 9.51 -13.50 8.04
C GLU A 70 8.61 -12.26 7.97
N ILE A 71 8.48 -11.63 6.80
CA ILE A 71 7.53 -10.51 6.60
C ILE A 71 6.08 -10.97 6.82
N VAL A 72 5.71 -12.13 6.26
CA VAL A 72 4.38 -12.73 6.43
C VAL A 72 4.13 -13.09 7.89
N PHE A 73 5.15 -13.59 8.59
CA PHE A 73 5.08 -13.91 10.01
C PHE A 73 4.83 -12.65 10.84
N SER A 74 5.61 -11.59 10.64
CA SER A 74 5.44 -10.31 11.34
C SER A 74 4.05 -9.69 11.09
N LEU A 75 3.57 -9.66 9.84
CA LEU A 75 2.22 -9.21 9.52
C LEU A 75 1.16 -9.91 10.37
N ARG A 76 1.33 -11.22 10.57
CA ARG A 76 0.38 -12.04 11.32
C ARG A 76 0.49 -11.83 12.83
N ILE A 77 1.70 -11.72 13.38
CA ILE A 77 1.94 -11.68 14.82
C ILE A 77 1.85 -10.26 15.35
N ASP A 78 2.56 -9.32 14.72
CA ASP A 78 2.71 -7.95 15.23
C ASP A 78 1.54 -7.06 14.82
N PHE A 79 1.03 -7.25 13.60
CA PHE A 79 -0.04 -6.42 13.04
C PHE A 79 -1.42 -7.11 13.01
N ASN A 80 -1.49 -8.41 13.34
CA ASN A 80 -2.71 -9.22 13.26
C ASN A 80 -3.39 -9.18 11.86
N ILE A 81 -2.59 -9.03 10.81
CA ILE A 81 -3.01 -9.01 9.41
C ILE A 81 -2.73 -10.36 8.78
N ARG A 82 -3.73 -10.91 8.08
CA ARG A 82 -3.57 -12.16 7.33
C ARG A 82 -3.50 -11.86 5.84
N LYS A 83 -2.33 -12.10 5.26
CA LYS A 83 -2.08 -12.06 3.82
C LYS A 83 -1.32 -13.32 3.40
N THR A 84 -1.58 -13.79 2.20
CA THR A 84 -0.83 -14.88 1.58
C THR A 84 0.55 -14.39 1.12
N GLU A 85 1.51 -15.31 0.96
CA GLU A 85 2.83 -14.98 0.40
C GLU A 85 2.72 -14.29 -0.96
N ASP A 86 1.81 -14.74 -1.83
CA ASP A 86 1.59 -14.14 -3.15
C ASP A 86 1.10 -12.69 -3.05
N GLU A 87 0.18 -12.39 -2.14
CA GLU A 87 -0.29 -11.01 -1.90
C GLU A 87 0.85 -10.12 -1.39
N VAL A 88 1.62 -10.60 -0.41
CA VAL A 88 2.75 -9.85 0.14
C VAL A 88 3.81 -9.61 -0.93
N HIS A 89 4.13 -10.64 -1.72
CA HIS A 89 5.10 -10.54 -2.79
C HIS A 89 4.67 -9.55 -3.89
N ASN A 90 3.39 -9.53 -4.27
CA ASN A 90 2.88 -8.58 -5.25
C ASN A 90 2.97 -7.13 -4.75
N ILE A 91 2.65 -6.88 -3.48
CA ILE A 91 2.74 -5.54 -2.90
C ILE A 91 4.20 -5.11 -2.71
N LEU A 92 5.11 -6.03 -2.36
CA LEU A 92 6.55 -5.74 -2.29
C LEU A 92 7.11 -5.35 -3.67
N ARG A 93 6.66 -6.00 -4.75
CA ARG A 93 7.04 -5.60 -6.11
C ARG A 93 6.59 -4.18 -6.43
N SER A 94 5.34 -3.82 -6.12
CA SER A 94 4.86 -2.43 -6.29
C SER A 94 5.62 -1.45 -5.41
N THR A 95 6.01 -1.86 -4.20
CA THR A 95 6.82 -1.06 -3.26
C THR A 95 8.24 -0.82 -3.81
N GLU A 96 8.81 -1.80 -4.49
CA GLU A 96 10.09 -1.70 -5.20
C GLU A 96 10.03 -0.78 -6.42
N GLU A 97 8.97 -0.87 -7.23
CA GLU A 97 8.74 0.04 -8.36
C GLU A 97 8.66 1.51 -7.91
N LEU A 98 8.12 1.74 -6.70
CA LEU A 98 8.05 3.05 -6.05
C LEU A 98 9.35 3.44 -5.33
N LYS A 99 10.39 2.60 -5.37
CA LYS A 99 11.70 2.80 -4.71
C LYS A 99 11.63 2.93 -3.20
N LEU A 100 10.63 2.31 -2.58
CA LEU A 100 10.45 2.28 -1.12
C LEU A 100 11.08 1.03 -0.50
N ALA A 101 11.19 -0.05 -1.26
CA ALA A 101 11.92 -1.26 -0.87
C ALA A 101 12.86 -1.67 -2.00
N LYS A 102 13.81 -2.55 -1.70
CA LYS A 102 14.69 -3.18 -2.69
C LYS A 102 14.74 -4.68 -2.46
N LYS A 103 14.78 -5.45 -3.54
CA LYS A 103 15.03 -6.90 -3.50
C LYS A 103 16.53 -7.16 -3.43
N ASP A 104 16.98 -7.81 -2.37
CA ASP A 104 18.33 -8.32 -2.21
C ASP A 104 18.38 -9.84 -2.44
N SER A 105 19.60 -10.40 -2.52
CA SER A 105 19.81 -11.84 -2.77
C SER A 105 19.13 -12.76 -1.75
N ASN A 106 18.91 -12.29 -0.51
CA ASN A 106 18.39 -13.07 0.61
C ASN A 106 17.05 -12.56 1.16
N GLY A 107 16.42 -11.56 0.52
CA GLY A 107 15.21 -10.97 1.07
C GLY A 107 14.89 -9.58 0.52
N TRP A 108 14.21 -8.79 1.35
CA TRP A 108 13.84 -7.41 1.09
C TRP A 108 14.41 -6.50 2.15
N THR A 109 14.65 -5.25 1.78
CA THR A 109 15.10 -4.19 2.69
C THR A 109 14.43 -2.89 2.30
N LEU A 110 14.26 -1.99 3.25
CA LEU A 110 13.73 -0.66 3.00
C LEU A 110 14.81 0.25 2.38
N THR A 111 14.34 1.22 1.61
CA THR A 111 15.15 2.39 1.29
C THR A 111 14.92 3.46 2.34
N VAL A 112 15.74 4.52 2.35
CA VAL A 112 15.54 5.69 3.23
C VAL A 112 14.14 6.29 3.10
N GLU A 113 13.53 6.25 1.91
CA GLU A 113 12.15 6.72 1.74
C GLU A 113 11.12 5.70 2.26
N GLY A 114 11.41 4.40 2.14
CA GLY A 114 10.61 3.34 2.75
C GLY A 114 10.61 3.38 4.27
N GLU A 115 11.77 3.62 4.89
CA GLU A 115 11.93 3.82 6.33
C GLU A 115 11.04 4.96 6.83
N LYS A 116 11.00 6.11 6.13
CA LYS A 116 10.09 7.20 6.49
C LYS A 116 8.62 6.79 6.42
N VAL A 117 8.24 5.98 5.43
CA VAL A 117 6.86 5.47 5.32
C VAL A 117 6.54 4.51 6.46
N CYS A 118 7.50 3.63 6.81
CA CYS A 118 7.43 2.74 7.97
C CYS A 118 7.21 3.55 9.25
N ASP A 119 8.11 4.49 9.54
CA ASP A 119 8.05 5.36 10.73
C ASP A 119 6.72 6.11 10.81
N ASN A 120 6.26 6.68 9.69
CA ASN A 120 4.99 7.40 9.66
C ASN A 120 3.80 6.50 9.97
N TYR A 121 3.81 5.27 9.47
CA TYR A 121 2.75 4.30 9.74
C TYR A 121 2.78 3.82 11.20
N LEU A 122 3.97 3.45 11.70
CA LEU A 122 4.16 3.01 13.07
C LEU A 122 3.82 4.13 14.05
N ASN A 123 4.25 5.37 13.83
CA ASN A 123 3.93 6.50 14.71
C ASN A 123 2.43 6.82 14.73
N LYS A 124 1.71 6.65 13.62
CA LYS A 124 0.25 6.82 13.61
C LYS A 124 -0.46 5.69 14.35
N THR A 125 -0.01 4.46 14.16
CA THR A 125 -0.66 3.26 14.71
C THR A 125 -0.31 3.06 16.19
N LEU A 126 0.94 3.30 16.58
CA LEU A 126 1.44 3.24 17.96
C LEU A 126 1.16 4.52 18.73
N GLY A 127 1.06 5.68 18.07
CA GLY A 127 0.65 6.93 18.71
C GLY A 127 -0.82 6.93 19.16
N GLU A 128 -1.66 6.05 18.60
CA GLU A 128 -3.00 5.77 19.12
C GLU A 128 -3.00 4.79 20.32
N ILE A 129 -1.87 4.11 20.57
CA ILE A 129 -1.61 3.27 21.73
C ILE A 129 -0.78 4.09 22.74
N GLU A 130 -1.36 5.17 23.28
CA GLU A 130 -0.74 5.84 24.43
C GLU A 130 -0.71 4.87 25.64
N LEU A 131 0.45 4.86 26.30
CA LEU A 131 0.76 4.19 27.57
C LEU A 131 -0.20 4.57 28.72
#